data_AF-A0A8T2I019-F1
#
_entry.id   AF-A0A8T2I019-F1
#
_cell.length_a   1.000
_cell.length_b   1.000
_cell.length_c   1.000
_cell.angle_alpha   90.00
_cell.angle_beta   90.00
_cell.angle_gamma   90.00
#
_symmetry.space_group_name_H-M   'P 1'
#
loop_
_entity.id
_entity.type
_entity.pdbx_description
1 polymer ?
#
loop_
_entity_poly.entity_id
_entity_poly.type
_entity_poly.pdbx_seq_one_letter_code
_entity_poly.pdbx_strand_id
1 'polypeptide(L)'
;MQLVQKINSVHARPFGGGALQVSRANSICTPLRQSLRVRAAAGSNDDVGVAGTAAIALGLLANPICLWSEYTLATTGAGLPPGPGGALGAAEGVSYLVVLGIVGWSAYTKVSTGSGLPAGPSGLLGAAEGFSYLSLLGGIVAFAVICGHVDSGKSTTTGRLLFELGGIPERELEKLKEEAAALGKQSFAFAFYMDRQKEERERGVTISCTTKEFFTDKWHYTIIDAPGHRDFIKNMISGAAQADVCLLMVPADGNFTTAIQKGDHKAAEIQGQTRQHARLINLLGVKQLIIGINKMDSDVAGYKEERYIEIRDEMKHMLGRVGWKPDFVEKSVPVLPISGWMGDNLIAKSTNMTWWKGVDVIDPTGATIHIDTLLDALDKFVQLPERKTNAPMRLPISGAYKIKGVGDVLAGRVEQGVVKPGEEVVFMPTHTAANPCTGKVFTVEMHHKRVDQAGPGDNVGMNIKGLDKNNLPRTGDVMVLKSDQTLKPVKDFTAQIQTLDIPGEVKAGYSPIGFVRCGRSACKIVKINWKVGKETGGKKMEDPHSLKANEMAEVVFEPTQPLVVDSFKNCEGLSRIAFLDGNTAVMLGKVCAAVAVEKGGG
;
A
#
# COMPACT_ATOMS: atom_id res chain seq x y z
N MET A 1 27.90 0.20 -58.90
CA MET A 1 27.01 1.21 -59.51
C MET A 1 26.67 2.22 -58.41
N GLN A 2 27.50 3.25 -58.21
CA GLN A 2 27.28 4.64 -58.69
C GLN A 2 25.92 5.18 -58.18
N LEU A 3 25.83 6.22 -57.34
CA LEU A 3 26.49 7.52 -57.47
C LEU A 3 26.55 8.28 -56.12
N VAL A 4 27.67 8.96 -55.89
CA VAL A 4 27.94 9.98 -54.86
C VAL A 4 28.28 11.28 -55.61
N GLN A 5 28.06 12.45 -54.96
CA GLN A 5 28.49 13.83 -55.28
C GLN A 5 27.63 14.71 -56.22
N LYS A 6 27.25 15.91 -55.72
CA LYS A 6 27.86 17.22 -56.08
C LYS A 6 27.20 18.40 -55.29
N ILE A 7 27.97 19.17 -54.50
CA ILE A 7 28.47 20.55 -54.72
C ILE A 7 27.45 21.64 -54.29
N ASN A 8 27.62 22.38 -53.18
CA ASN A 8 28.54 23.49 -52.83
C ASN A 8 28.18 24.90 -53.36
N SER A 9 28.01 25.84 -52.40
CA SER A 9 28.37 27.28 -52.43
C SER A 9 27.49 28.21 -53.32
N VAL A 10 27.26 29.51 -53.12
CA VAL A 10 27.93 30.69 -52.48
C VAL A 10 26.82 31.78 -52.36
N HIS A 11 26.68 32.66 -51.35
CA HIS A 11 27.26 34.02 -51.29
C HIS A 11 26.69 34.83 -50.10
N ALA A 12 27.56 35.59 -49.44
CA ALA A 12 27.26 36.64 -48.47
C ALA A 12 27.58 38.02 -49.08
N ARG A 13 26.84 39.08 -48.71
CA ARG A 13 27.31 40.43 -48.27
C ARG A 13 26.18 41.50 -48.19
N PRO A 14 26.39 42.64 -47.49
CA PRO A 14 25.40 43.32 -46.61
C PRO A 14 25.12 44.81 -46.97
N PHE A 15 24.63 45.61 -45.99
CA PHE A 15 24.31 47.07 -45.93
C PHE A 15 22.83 47.43 -46.18
N GLY A 16 22.15 48.36 -45.48
CA GLY A 16 22.44 49.32 -44.39
C GLY A 16 21.08 49.85 -43.86
N GLY A 17 20.92 50.21 -42.58
CA GLY A 17 21.04 51.59 -42.11
C GLY A 17 19.70 52.36 -42.17
N GLY A 18 19.06 52.61 -41.01
CA GLY A 18 17.89 53.49 -40.91
C GLY A 18 17.13 53.35 -39.60
N ALA A 19 17.37 54.28 -38.68
CA ALA A 19 16.80 54.33 -37.33
C ALA A 19 15.29 54.65 -37.33
N LEU A 20 14.53 53.99 -36.44
CA LEU A 20 13.39 54.60 -35.75
C LEU A 20 13.14 53.87 -34.43
N GLN A 21 13.10 54.66 -33.37
CA GLN A 21 13.03 54.28 -31.97
C GLN A 21 11.56 54.27 -31.49
N VAL A 22 11.32 53.64 -30.33
CA VAL A 22 10.11 53.67 -29.46
C VAL A 22 9.06 52.60 -29.81
N SER A 23 8.60 51.68 -28.93
CA SER A 23 8.87 51.32 -27.53
C SER A 23 8.23 49.94 -27.22
N ARG A 24 8.87 49.15 -26.34
CA ARG A 24 8.32 48.17 -25.34
C ARG A 24 7.16 47.24 -25.77
N ALA A 25 7.18 45.91 -25.61
CA ALA A 25 7.95 45.04 -24.73
C ALA A 25 8.01 43.59 -25.29
N ASN A 26 9.19 42.98 -25.19
CA ASN A 26 9.54 41.58 -25.50
C ASN A 26 8.66 40.58 -24.69
N SER A 27 8.04 39.53 -25.23
CA SER A 27 8.55 38.34 -25.96
C SER A 27 9.50 37.48 -25.11
N ILE A 28 9.10 36.30 -24.62
CA ILE A 28 9.06 34.97 -25.28
C ILE A 28 10.08 34.03 -24.61
N CYS A 29 9.63 32.78 -24.44
CA CYS A 29 10.29 31.61 -23.91
C CYS A 29 11.60 31.18 -24.59
N THR A 30 12.40 30.45 -23.78
CA THR A 30 13.23 29.25 -24.08
C THR A 30 14.53 29.39 -24.90
N PRO A 31 15.43 28.39 -24.91
CA PRO A 31 16.02 27.58 -23.81
C PRO A 31 17.56 27.40 -23.97
N LEU A 32 18.30 26.86 -22.98
CA LEU A 32 19.44 25.93 -23.21
C LEU A 32 20.15 25.44 -21.92
N ARG A 33 20.49 24.16 -21.95
CA ARG A 33 21.33 23.37 -21.01
C ARG A 33 22.64 24.07 -20.64
N GLN A 34 23.04 23.99 -19.37
CA GLN A 34 24.45 23.79 -19.01
C GLN A 34 24.61 23.13 -17.63
N SER A 35 25.49 22.14 -17.60
CA SER A 35 26.05 21.46 -16.44
C SER A 35 26.57 22.43 -15.38
N LEU A 36 26.15 22.27 -14.12
CA LEU A 36 26.81 22.90 -12.98
C LEU A 36 27.17 21.84 -11.94
N ARG A 37 28.46 21.48 -11.95
CA ARG A 37 29.20 21.06 -10.75
C ARG A 37 28.97 22.13 -9.69
N VAL A 38 28.23 21.83 -8.62
CA VAL A 38 28.31 22.64 -7.41
C VAL A 38 29.54 22.16 -6.65
N ARG A 39 30.65 22.86 -6.88
CA ARG A 39 31.71 22.98 -5.88
C ARG A 39 31.05 23.48 -4.61
N ALA A 40 31.29 22.78 -3.50
CA ALA A 40 31.06 23.29 -2.16
C ALA A 40 31.77 24.65 -2.03
N ALA A 41 30.99 25.74 -2.06
CA ALA A 41 31.42 27.02 -1.53
C ALA A 41 31.03 27.02 -0.07
N ALA A 42 31.99 26.70 0.80
CA ALA A 42 31.90 27.01 2.21
C ALA A 42 31.89 28.54 2.35
N GLY A 43 30.70 29.08 2.64
CA GLY A 43 30.48 30.46 3.07
C GLY A 43 29.52 30.43 4.24
N SER A 44 29.97 30.89 5.41
CA SER A 44 29.20 30.99 6.65
C SER A 44 28.01 31.94 6.49
N ASN A 45 26.78 31.42 6.43
CA ASN A 45 25.53 32.19 6.50
C ASN A 45 24.79 31.85 7.80
N ASP A 46 25.38 32.22 8.95
CA ASP A 46 24.79 32.00 10.27
C ASP A 46 23.82 33.13 10.72
N ASP A 47 23.57 34.14 9.88
CA ASP A 47 22.72 35.29 10.23
C ASP A 47 21.34 35.23 9.54
N VAL A 48 20.33 34.76 10.27
CA VAL A 48 18.92 34.66 9.80
C VAL A 48 18.09 35.92 10.07
N GLY A 49 18.68 36.96 10.66
CA GLY A 49 17.96 38.14 11.12
C GLY A 49 16.88 37.83 12.16
N VAL A 50 16.27 38.89 12.71
CA VAL A 50 15.27 38.76 13.79
C VAL A 50 14.06 37.92 13.37
N ALA A 51 13.63 38.03 12.11
CA ALA A 51 12.50 37.29 11.57
C ALA A 51 12.76 35.78 11.46
N GLY A 52 13.96 35.36 11.05
CA GLY A 52 14.29 33.94 10.95
C GLY A 52 14.52 33.30 12.33
N THR A 53 15.09 34.03 13.29
CA THR A 53 15.19 33.55 14.69
C THR A 53 13.81 33.39 15.33
N ALA A 54 12.89 34.33 15.09
CA ALA A 54 11.51 34.22 15.56
C ALA A 54 10.77 33.03 14.91
N ALA A 55 10.94 32.81 13.61
CA ALA A 55 10.32 31.68 12.91
C ALA A 55 10.82 30.32 13.42
N ILE A 56 12.12 30.19 13.75
CA ILE A 56 12.66 28.98 14.38
C ILE A 56 12.01 28.75 15.75
N ALA A 57 12.00 29.76 16.61
CA ALA A 57 11.48 29.63 17.98
C ALA A 57 9.97 29.33 18.01
N LEU A 58 9.19 30.02 17.16
CA LEU A 58 7.74 29.82 17.08
C LEU A 58 7.39 28.51 16.36
N GLY A 59 8.11 28.14 15.29
CA GLY A 59 7.90 26.89 14.57
C GLY A 59 8.17 25.65 15.43
N LEU A 60 9.21 25.68 16.29
CA LEU A 60 9.52 24.58 17.21
C LEU A 60 8.41 24.34 18.26
N LEU A 61 7.64 25.37 18.60
CA LEU A 61 6.51 25.26 19.53
C LEU A 61 5.19 24.96 18.81
N ALA A 62 4.96 25.57 17.64
CA ALA A 62 3.72 25.45 16.89
C ALA A 62 3.58 24.11 16.15
N ASN A 63 4.66 23.61 15.53
CA ASN A 63 4.61 22.36 14.75
C ASN A 63 4.16 21.15 15.60
N PRO A 64 4.66 20.93 16.84
CA PRO A 64 4.16 19.84 17.68
C PRO A 64 2.68 19.97 18.06
N ILE A 65 2.19 21.19 18.25
CA ILE A 65 0.78 21.45 18.61
C ILE A 65 -0.12 21.19 17.40
N CYS A 66 0.27 21.63 16.20
CA CYS A 66 -0.45 21.31 14.95
C CYS A 66 -0.48 19.80 14.69
N LEU A 67 0.66 19.11 14.81
CA LEU A 67 0.72 17.65 14.64
C LEU A 67 -0.13 16.91 15.68
N TRP A 68 -0.19 17.41 16.92
CA TRP A 68 -1.05 16.83 17.96
C TRP A 68 -2.54 17.10 17.69
N SER A 69 -2.88 18.28 17.19
CA SER A 69 -4.22 18.64 16.73
C SER A 69 -4.66 17.77 15.55
N GLU A 70 -3.84 17.66 14.50
CA GLU A 70 -4.11 16.83 13.33
C GLU A 70 -4.24 15.35 13.71
N TYR A 71 -3.39 14.85 14.62
CA TYR A 71 -3.52 13.51 15.16
C TYR A 71 -4.84 13.31 15.91
N THR A 72 -5.25 14.29 16.73
CA THR A 72 -6.51 14.23 17.50
C THR A 72 -7.72 14.32 16.57
N LEU A 73 -7.67 15.19 15.57
CA LEU A 73 -8.69 15.34 14.54
C LEU A 73 -8.83 14.04 13.72
N ALA A 74 -7.71 13.44 13.32
CA ALA A 74 -7.68 12.21 12.55
C ALA A 74 -8.16 10.98 13.34
N THR A 75 -7.99 10.97 14.66
CA THR A 75 -8.37 9.82 15.52
C THR A 75 -9.75 9.95 16.14
N THR A 76 -10.24 11.17 16.36
CA THR A 76 -11.50 11.42 17.10
C THR A 76 -12.55 12.18 16.30
N GLY A 77 -12.19 12.72 15.12
CA GLY A 77 -13.08 13.57 14.31
C GLY A 77 -13.25 14.99 14.85
N ALA A 78 -12.56 15.36 15.93
CA ALA A 78 -12.57 16.71 16.51
C ALA A 78 -11.14 17.17 16.86
N GLY A 79 -10.90 18.48 16.79
CA GLY A 79 -9.61 19.09 17.18
C GLY A 79 -9.32 18.99 18.68
N LEU A 80 -8.29 19.69 19.15
CA LEU A 80 -7.92 19.64 20.56
C LEU A 80 -9.07 20.16 21.46
N PRO A 81 -9.35 19.51 22.59
CA PRO A 81 -10.36 20.01 23.52
C PRO A 81 -9.94 21.39 24.02
N PRO A 82 -10.87 22.35 24.19
CA PRO A 82 -10.55 23.74 24.50
C PRO A 82 -9.77 23.94 25.81
N GLY A 83 -9.79 22.93 26.70
CA GLY A 83 -9.09 22.97 27.98
C GLY A 83 -9.67 24.00 28.96
N PRO A 84 -9.09 24.13 30.17
CA PRO A 84 -9.53 25.11 31.15
C PRO A 84 -9.40 26.54 30.59
N GLY A 85 -10.52 27.26 30.50
CA GLY A 85 -10.54 28.65 30.01
C GLY A 85 -10.30 28.83 28.50
N GLY A 86 -10.36 27.77 27.68
CA GLY A 86 -10.15 27.86 26.23
C GLY A 86 -8.68 27.95 25.79
N ALA A 87 -7.74 27.81 26.72
CA ALA A 87 -6.31 28.01 26.47
C ALA A 87 -5.72 27.03 25.44
N LEU A 88 -6.18 25.77 25.42
CA LEU A 88 -5.68 24.76 24.48
C LEU A 88 -6.19 24.99 23.06
N GLY A 89 -7.47 25.36 22.89
CA GLY A 89 -8.02 25.71 21.59
C GLY A 89 -7.43 27.01 21.03
N ALA A 90 -7.10 27.98 21.90
CA ALA A 90 -6.40 29.18 21.49
C ALA A 90 -4.95 28.89 21.05
N ALA A 91 -4.25 28.01 21.77
CA ALA A 91 -2.89 27.58 21.41
C ALA A 91 -2.86 26.82 20.07
N GLU A 92 -3.86 25.96 19.83
CA GLU A 92 -4.08 25.28 18.55
C GLU A 92 -4.26 26.29 17.39
N GLY A 93 -5.19 27.24 17.53
CA GLY A 93 -5.45 28.24 16.50
C GLY A 93 -4.23 29.13 16.19
N VAL A 94 -3.50 29.56 17.23
CA VAL A 94 -2.25 30.33 17.06
C VAL A 94 -1.17 29.49 16.38
N SER A 95 -1.08 28.20 16.69
CA SER A 95 -0.09 27.30 16.09
C SER A 95 -0.33 27.14 14.59
N TYR A 96 -1.57 26.94 14.15
CA TYR A 96 -1.89 26.86 12.72
C TYR A 96 -1.54 28.15 11.95
N LEU A 97 -1.79 29.32 12.54
CA LEU A 97 -1.42 30.60 11.94
C LEU A 97 0.11 30.75 11.79
N VAL A 98 0.87 30.29 12.76
CA VAL A 98 2.34 30.29 12.71
C VAL A 98 2.84 29.34 11.60
N VAL A 99 2.30 28.13 11.52
CA VAL A 99 2.67 27.14 10.49
C VAL A 99 2.33 27.65 9.08
N LEU A 100 1.12 28.21 8.89
CA LEU A 100 0.72 28.85 7.63
C LEU A 100 1.59 30.05 7.28
N GLY A 101 1.99 30.84 8.27
CA GLY A 101 2.90 31.98 8.08
C GLY A 101 4.28 31.55 7.58
N ILE A 102 4.86 30.49 8.15
CA ILE A 102 6.17 29.95 7.74
C ILE A 102 6.10 29.38 6.32
N VAL A 103 5.05 28.60 5.99
CA VAL A 103 4.87 28.04 4.64
C VAL A 103 4.53 29.12 3.61
N GLY A 104 3.71 30.11 3.97
CA GLY A 104 3.42 31.26 3.12
C GLY A 104 4.66 32.09 2.82
N TRP A 105 5.51 32.32 3.82
CA TRP A 105 6.79 32.99 3.63
C TRP A 105 7.73 32.18 2.72
N SER A 106 7.84 30.87 2.94
CA SER A 106 8.60 29.98 2.05
C SER A 106 8.10 30.06 0.61
N ALA A 107 6.79 29.89 0.39
CA ALA A 107 6.19 29.96 -0.94
C ALA A 107 6.46 31.31 -1.63
N TYR A 108 6.32 32.42 -0.89
CA TYR A 108 6.64 33.75 -1.39
C TYR A 108 8.14 33.89 -1.77
N THR A 109 9.06 33.40 -0.93
CA THR A 109 10.50 33.43 -1.23
C THR A 109 10.86 32.57 -2.42
N LYS A 110 10.20 31.42 -2.59
CA LYS A 110 10.39 30.51 -3.73
C LYS A 110 9.91 31.11 -5.04
N VAL A 111 8.77 31.83 -5.02
CA VAL A 111 8.24 32.55 -6.19
C VAL A 111 9.10 33.77 -6.54
N SER A 112 9.64 34.47 -5.54
CA SER A 112 10.40 35.71 -5.77
C SER A 112 11.88 35.50 -6.09
N THR A 113 12.51 34.46 -5.53
CA THR A 113 13.97 34.24 -5.63
C THR A 113 14.36 32.92 -6.32
N GLY A 114 13.40 32.03 -6.60
CA GLY A 114 13.64 30.71 -7.18
C GLY A 114 14.17 29.65 -6.21
N SER A 115 14.34 30.00 -4.93
CA SER A 115 14.80 29.12 -3.85
C SER A 115 13.95 29.32 -2.59
N GLY A 116 13.79 28.27 -1.76
CA GLY A 116 13.04 28.32 -0.50
C GLY A 116 13.75 29.12 0.60
N LEU A 117 13.32 28.98 1.86
CA LEU A 117 13.96 29.70 2.96
C LEU A 117 15.43 29.27 3.12
N PRO A 118 16.33 30.18 3.52
CA PRO A 118 17.73 29.84 3.76
C PRO A 118 17.86 28.85 4.92
N ALA A 119 18.91 28.01 4.91
CA ALA A 119 19.09 26.94 5.89
C ALA A 119 19.12 27.44 7.36
N GLY A 120 19.52 28.68 7.59
CA GLY A 120 19.64 29.25 8.93
C GLY A 120 20.67 28.54 9.81
N PRO A 121 20.81 28.96 11.08
CA PRO A 121 21.84 28.48 11.99
C PRO A 121 21.61 26.99 12.24
N SER A 122 22.63 26.17 11.99
CA SER A 122 22.55 24.71 12.12
C SER A 122 21.44 24.02 11.29
N GLY A 123 20.91 24.67 10.25
CA GLY A 123 19.84 24.09 9.43
C GLY A 123 18.43 24.20 10.04
N LEU A 124 18.29 24.87 11.19
CA LEU A 124 17.04 24.88 11.96
C LEU A 124 15.88 25.62 11.29
N LEU A 125 16.17 26.63 10.46
CA LEU A 125 15.11 27.35 9.73
C LEU A 125 14.56 26.47 8.59
N GLY A 126 15.44 25.77 7.88
CA GLY A 126 15.03 24.77 6.88
C GLY A 126 14.33 23.57 7.52
N ALA A 127 14.70 23.18 8.74
CA ALA A 127 13.98 22.17 9.50
C ALA A 127 12.59 22.66 9.92
N ALA A 128 12.46 23.87 10.45
CA ALA A 128 11.18 24.47 10.79
C ALA A 128 10.26 24.59 9.57
N GLU A 129 10.78 25.03 8.42
CA GLU A 129 10.09 25.03 7.13
C GLU A 129 9.63 23.61 6.74
N GLY A 130 10.53 22.63 6.78
CA GLY A 130 10.22 21.23 6.45
C GLY A 130 9.16 20.62 7.36
N PHE A 131 9.22 20.90 8.67
CA PHE A 131 8.22 20.46 9.65
C PHE A 131 6.89 21.18 9.49
N SER A 132 6.90 22.47 9.13
CA SER A 132 5.67 23.22 8.85
C SER A 132 4.99 22.75 7.57
N TYR A 133 5.77 22.39 6.53
CA TYR A 133 5.23 21.67 5.37
C TYR A 133 4.71 20.28 5.74
N LEU A 134 5.41 19.53 6.59
CA LEU A 134 4.95 18.21 7.03
C LEU A 134 3.67 18.27 7.85
N SER A 135 3.55 19.28 8.73
CA SER A 135 2.35 19.54 9.51
C SER A 135 1.20 19.89 8.55
N LEU A 136 1.39 20.87 7.67
CA LEU A 136 0.37 21.19 6.65
C LEU A 136 0.04 20.06 5.69
N LEU A 137 1.00 19.20 5.38
CA LEU A 137 0.81 18.08 4.46
C LEU A 137 0.17 16.89 5.14
N GLY A 138 0.21 16.75 6.48
CA GLY A 138 -0.59 15.85 7.32
C GLY A 138 -0.90 14.46 6.73
N GLY A 139 -0.05 13.97 5.83
CA GLY A 139 -0.51 13.10 4.75
C GLY A 139 -0.53 11.69 5.25
N ILE A 140 -1.65 11.28 5.84
CA ILE A 140 -1.75 9.95 6.41
C ILE A 140 -1.73 8.94 5.26
N VAL A 141 -0.74 8.04 5.31
CA VAL A 141 -0.44 7.14 4.19
C VAL A 141 -1.44 5.99 4.14
N ALA A 142 -2.23 5.87 3.08
CA ALA A 142 -3.16 4.76 2.87
C ALA A 142 -2.55 3.71 1.92
N PHE A 143 -2.71 2.43 2.26
CA PHE A 143 -2.29 1.33 1.39
C PHE A 143 -3.49 0.74 0.63
N ALA A 144 -3.43 0.82 -0.70
CA ALA A 144 -4.46 0.25 -1.57
C ALA A 144 -3.88 -0.93 -2.35
N VAL A 145 -4.54 -2.09 -2.31
CA VAL A 145 -4.20 -3.23 -3.19
C VAL A 145 -5.20 -3.34 -4.32
N ILE A 146 -4.71 -3.56 -5.54
CA ILE A 146 -5.58 -3.85 -6.70
C ILE A 146 -5.54 -5.35 -6.97
N CYS A 147 -6.71 -5.98 -6.94
CA CYS A 147 -6.86 -7.42 -7.10
C CYS A 147 -7.89 -7.76 -8.18
N GLY A 148 -7.82 -8.95 -8.76
CA GLY A 148 -8.79 -9.42 -9.76
C GLY A 148 -8.20 -10.42 -10.75
N HIS A 149 -9.05 -10.98 -11.60
CA HIS A 149 -8.68 -11.99 -12.60
C HIS A 149 -7.60 -11.51 -13.59
N VAL A 150 -6.97 -12.47 -14.28
CA VAL A 150 -6.14 -12.15 -15.46
C VAL A 150 -7.01 -11.39 -16.46
N ASP A 151 -6.43 -10.41 -17.14
CA ASP A 151 -7.13 -9.54 -18.08
C ASP A 151 -8.27 -8.69 -17.50
N SER A 152 -8.44 -8.56 -16.18
CA SER A 152 -9.37 -7.58 -15.61
C SER A 152 -8.89 -6.12 -15.72
N GLY A 153 -7.70 -5.90 -16.26
CA GLY A 153 -7.14 -4.56 -16.51
C GLY A 153 -6.61 -3.84 -15.26
N LYS A 154 -6.13 -4.59 -14.25
CA LYS A 154 -5.55 -4.06 -13.00
C LYS A 154 -4.44 -3.04 -13.28
N SER A 155 -3.31 -3.50 -13.82
CA SER A 155 -2.12 -2.69 -14.09
C SER A 155 -2.40 -1.53 -15.06
N THR A 156 -3.28 -1.74 -16.04
CA THR A 156 -3.70 -0.68 -16.97
C THR A 156 -4.46 0.43 -16.24
N THR A 157 -5.41 0.07 -15.38
CA THR A 157 -6.19 1.04 -14.59
C THR A 157 -5.30 1.80 -13.61
N THR A 158 -4.38 1.09 -12.93
CA THR A 158 -3.38 1.69 -12.05
C THR A 158 -2.50 2.69 -12.79
N GLY A 159 -1.90 2.27 -13.91
CA GLY A 159 -1.01 3.12 -14.69
C GLY A 159 -1.73 4.33 -15.27
N ARG A 160 -3.00 4.17 -15.67
CA ARG A 160 -3.83 5.28 -16.16
C ARG A 160 -4.15 6.28 -15.05
N LEU A 161 -4.59 5.80 -13.88
CA LEU A 161 -4.88 6.65 -12.72
C LEU A 161 -3.64 7.47 -12.32
N LEU A 162 -2.46 6.82 -12.26
CA LEU A 162 -1.19 7.49 -11.94
C LEU A 162 -0.81 8.53 -12.99
N PHE A 163 -1.07 8.27 -14.26
CA PHE A 163 -0.82 9.23 -15.33
C PHE A 163 -1.71 10.47 -15.21
N GLU A 164 -3.02 10.28 -15.03
CA GLU A 164 -3.96 11.40 -14.97
C GLU A 164 -3.79 12.26 -13.71
N LEU A 165 -3.31 11.67 -12.60
CA LEU A 165 -2.91 12.41 -11.39
C LEU A 165 -1.54 13.09 -11.50
N GLY A 166 -0.89 13.05 -12.68
CA GLY A 166 0.41 13.69 -12.92
C GLY A 166 1.60 12.95 -12.30
N GLY A 167 1.43 11.71 -11.84
CA GLY A 167 2.48 10.88 -11.25
C GLY A 167 3.48 10.31 -12.26
N ILE A 168 3.22 10.45 -13.57
CA ILE A 168 4.09 9.98 -14.65
C ILE A 168 4.42 11.14 -15.59
N PRO A 169 5.70 11.50 -15.79
CA PRO A 169 6.09 12.48 -16.79
C PRO A 169 5.68 12.04 -18.19
N GLU A 170 5.11 12.94 -18.99
CA GLU A 170 4.61 12.63 -20.35
C GLU A 170 5.67 11.95 -21.24
N ARG A 171 6.90 12.43 -21.16
CA ARG A 171 8.04 11.86 -21.90
C ARG A 171 8.33 10.39 -21.54
N GLU A 172 8.13 10.01 -20.27
CA GLU A 172 8.30 8.62 -19.84
C GLU A 172 7.18 7.75 -20.42
N LEU A 173 5.95 8.25 -20.44
CA LEU A 173 4.81 7.55 -21.04
C LEU A 173 5.00 7.35 -22.55
N GLU A 174 5.49 8.34 -23.28
CA GLU A 174 5.80 8.20 -24.72
C GLU A 174 6.80 7.08 -24.97
N LYS A 175 7.87 7.04 -24.19
CA LYS A 175 8.87 5.97 -24.27
C LYS A 175 8.26 4.59 -23.98
N LEU A 176 7.38 4.48 -22.99
CA LEU A 176 6.68 3.22 -22.67
C LEU A 176 5.71 2.81 -23.77
N LYS A 177 5.04 3.77 -24.43
CA LYS A 177 4.18 3.51 -25.60
C LYS A 177 5.00 2.99 -26.78
N GLU A 178 6.16 3.56 -27.05
CA GLU A 178 7.08 3.08 -28.10
C GLU A 178 7.59 1.66 -27.80
N GLU A 179 7.97 1.38 -26.56
CA GLU A 179 8.42 0.05 -26.13
C GLU A 179 7.29 -0.99 -26.25
N ALA A 180 6.09 -0.63 -25.81
CA ALA A 180 4.90 -1.46 -25.95
C ALA A 180 4.55 -1.72 -27.42
N ALA A 181 4.69 -0.71 -28.29
CA ALA A 181 4.50 -0.85 -29.72
C ALA A 181 5.54 -1.77 -30.38
N ALA A 182 6.81 -1.66 -29.98
CA ALA A 182 7.88 -2.53 -30.48
C ALA A 182 7.65 -4.02 -30.15
N LEU A 183 7.00 -4.30 -29.02
CA LEU A 183 6.61 -5.65 -28.59
C LEU A 183 5.24 -6.10 -29.13
N GLY A 184 4.58 -5.30 -29.98
CA GLY A 184 3.25 -5.62 -30.52
C GLY A 184 2.12 -5.54 -29.48
N LYS A 185 2.34 -4.86 -28.36
CA LYS A 185 1.44 -4.78 -27.20
C LYS A 185 1.02 -3.33 -26.89
N GLN A 186 0.61 -2.59 -27.92
CA GLN A 186 0.30 -1.15 -27.81
C GLN A 186 -0.74 -0.82 -26.72
N SER A 187 -1.69 -1.72 -26.46
CA SER A 187 -2.72 -1.59 -25.41
C SER A 187 -2.20 -1.75 -23.97
N PHE A 188 -0.93 -2.09 -23.78
CA PHE A 188 -0.31 -2.32 -22.46
C PHE A 188 0.60 -1.17 -22.00
N ALA A 189 0.62 -0.04 -22.72
CA ALA A 189 1.52 1.07 -22.41
C ALA A 189 1.43 1.55 -20.94
N PHE A 190 0.21 1.62 -20.37
CA PHE A 190 0.01 1.97 -18.97
C PHE A 190 0.44 0.85 -18.00
N ALA A 191 0.27 -0.42 -18.39
CA ALA A 191 0.69 -1.56 -17.58
C ALA A 191 2.24 -1.65 -17.49
N PHE A 192 2.96 -1.28 -18.55
CA PHE A 192 4.44 -1.31 -18.59
C PHE A 192 5.09 -0.36 -17.57
N TYR A 193 4.35 0.63 -17.07
CA TYR A 193 4.81 1.47 -15.98
C TYR A 193 4.87 0.73 -14.63
N MET A 194 3.95 -0.22 -14.43
CA MET A 194 3.88 -1.09 -13.26
C MET A 194 4.77 -2.32 -13.40
N ASP A 195 4.78 -2.92 -14.60
CA ASP A 195 5.59 -4.11 -14.93
C ASP A 195 7.05 -3.69 -15.17
N ARG A 196 7.91 -3.93 -14.18
CA ARG A 196 9.34 -3.56 -14.23
C ARG A 196 10.22 -4.67 -14.77
N GLN A 197 9.80 -5.93 -14.63
CA GLN A 197 10.62 -7.06 -15.06
C GLN A 197 10.46 -7.30 -16.56
N LYS A 198 11.53 -7.76 -17.20
CA LYS A 198 11.52 -8.04 -18.64
C LYS A 198 10.54 -9.17 -18.96
N GLU A 199 10.51 -10.18 -18.10
CA GLU A 199 9.63 -11.34 -18.19
C GLU A 199 8.15 -10.96 -18.06
N GLU A 200 7.83 -9.96 -17.23
CA GLU A 200 6.47 -9.41 -17.08
C GLU A 200 6.02 -8.74 -18.38
N ARG A 201 6.87 -7.90 -18.99
CA ARG A 201 6.57 -7.19 -20.25
C ARG A 201 6.45 -8.15 -21.44
N GLU A 202 7.36 -9.12 -21.54
CA GLU A 202 7.35 -10.14 -22.59
C GLU A 202 6.12 -11.04 -22.50
N ARG A 203 5.70 -11.46 -21.30
CA ARG A 203 4.51 -12.30 -21.11
C ARG A 203 3.21 -11.50 -21.07
N GLY A 204 3.25 -10.22 -20.70
CA GLY A 204 2.06 -9.38 -20.49
C GLY A 204 1.28 -9.77 -19.24
N VAL A 205 1.96 -10.32 -18.23
CA VAL A 205 1.36 -10.78 -16.97
C VAL A 205 2.23 -10.30 -15.82
N THR A 206 1.63 -9.60 -14.87
CA THR A 206 2.29 -9.18 -13.62
C THR A 206 2.66 -10.40 -12.79
N ILE A 207 3.93 -10.48 -12.39
CA ILE A 207 4.50 -11.60 -11.62
C ILE A 207 4.70 -11.17 -10.17
N SER A 208 5.32 -10.01 -9.98
CA SER A 208 5.68 -9.45 -8.69
C SER A 208 4.80 -8.25 -8.34
N CYS A 209 4.56 -8.05 -7.05
CA CYS A 209 3.82 -6.87 -6.61
C CYS A 209 4.72 -5.63 -6.75
N THR A 210 4.31 -4.67 -7.57
CA THR A 210 4.98 -3.36 -7.68
C THR A 210 4.19 -2.34 -6.87
N THR A 211 4.92 -1.51 -6.12
CA THR A 211 4.35 -0.38 -5.39
C THR A 211 4.63 0.94 -6.08
N LYS A 212 3.63 1.83 -6.09
CA LYS A 212 3.74 3.21 -6.58
C LYS A 212 2.99 4.14 -5.64
N GLU A 213 3.37 5.41 -5.65
CA GLU A 213 2.75 6.44 -4.82
C GLU A 213 1.95 7.43 -5.67
N PHE A 214 0.87 7.93 -5.10
CA PHE A 214 0.12 9.08 -5.63
C PHE A 214 -0.60 9.80 -4.51
N PHE A 215 -1.04 11.02 -4.79
CA PHE A 215 -1.72 11.87 -3.84
C PHE A 215 -3.17 12.07 -4.29
N THR A 216 -4.06 12.04 -3.31
CA THR A 216 -5.44 12.56 -3.41
C THR A 216 -5.52 13.83 -2.57
N ASP A 217 -6.68 14.49 -2.56
CA ASP A 217 -6.85 15.72 -1.78
C ASP A 217 -6.69 15.46 -0.27
N LYS A 218 -7.15 14.30 0.22
CA LYS A 218 -7.06 13.93 1.65
C LYS A 218 -5.91 12.99 1.99
N TRP A 219 -5.57 12.06 1.11
CA TRP A 219 -4.69 10.93 1.45
C TRP A 219 -3.47 10.83 0.53
N HIS A 220 -2.35 10.43 1.14
CA HIS A 220 -1.19 9.95 0.39
C HIS A 220 -1.33 8.43 0.20
N TYR A 221 -1.45 7.96 -1.04
CA TYR A 221 -1.62 6.54 -1.33
C TYR A 221 -0.33 5.87 -1.73
N THR A 222 -0.09 4.68 -1.19
CA THR A 222 0.77 3.67 -1.81
C THR A 222 -0.10 2.59 -2.42
N ILE A 223 -0.08 2.46 -3.75
CA ILE A 223 -0.81 1.44 -4.48
C ILE A 223 0.06 0.22 -4.73
N ILE A 224 -0.52 -0.96 -4.49
CA ILE A 224 0.09 -2.26 -4.66
C ILE A 224 -0.65 -2.96 -5.80
N ASP A 225 0.00 -3.10 -6.94
CA ASP A 225 -0.56 -3.87 -8.05
C ASP A 225 -0.29 -5.36 -7.82
N ALA A 226 -1.34 -6.16 -7.64
CA ALA A 226 -1.22 -7.58 -7.33
C ALA A 226 -1.37 -8.44 -8.59
N PRO A 227 -0.61 -9.54 -8.69
CA PRO A 227 -0.67 -10.42 -9.85
C PRO A 227 -2.04 -11.12 -9.96
N GLY A 228 -2.51 -11.31 -11.20
CA GLY A 228 -3.81 -11.94 -11.49
C GLY A 228 -3.76 -13.45 -11.76
N HIS A 229 -2.56 -14.00 -11.94
CA HIS A 229 -2.37 -15.40 -12.35
C HIS A 229 -2.29 -16.34 -11.14
N ARG A 230 -2.81 -17.57 -11.32
CA ARG A 230 -2.93 -18.59 -10.26
C ARG A 230 -1.61 -18.90 -9.56
N ASP A 231 -0.53 -18.99 -10.33
CA ASP A 231 0.79 -19.33 -9.80
C ASP A 231 1.41 -18.25 -8.89
N PHE A 232 0.85 -17.04 -8.92
CA PHE A 232 1.39 -15.88 -8.19
C PHE A 232 0.49 -15.44 -7.04
N ILE A 233 -0.49 -16.26 -6.63
CA ILE A 233 -1.35 -15.97 -5.47
C ILE A 233 -0.54 -15.71 -4.20
N LYS A 234 0.59 -16.39 -4.03
CA LYS A 234 1.51 -16.15 -2.90
C LYS A 234 1.99 -14.69 -2.82
N ASN A 235 2.27 -14.07 -3.97
CA ASN A 235 2.72 -12.70 -4.05
C ASN A 235 1.55 -11.74 -3.77
N MET A 236 0.37 -12.06 -4.29
CA MET A 236 -0.87 -11.33 -3.97
C MET A 236 -1.17 -11.36 -2.47
N ILE A 237 -1.02 -12.50 -1.78
CA ILE A 237 -1.21 -12.60 -0.33
C ILE A 237 -0.25 -11.65 0.40
N SER A 238 1.03 -11.65 0.04
CA SER A 238 2.02 -10.75 0.65
C SER A 238 1.71 -9.27 0.42
N GLY A 239 1.24 -8.90 -0.78
CA GLY A 239 0.85 -7.53 -1.11
C GLY A 239 -0.43 -7.10 -0.40
N ALA A 240 -1.49 -7.91 -0.49
CA ALA A 240 -2.78 -7.65 0.12
C ALA A 240 -2.73 -7.63 1.65
N ALA A 241 -1.81 -8.36 2.26
CA ALA A 241 -1.60 -8.30 3.70
C ALA A 241 -1.28 -6.85 4.15
N GLN A 242 -0.55 -6.08 3.35
CA GLN A 242 -0.16 -4.70 3.70
C GLN A 242 -1.26 -3.66 3.46
N ALA A 243 -2.39 -4.04 2.84
CA ALA A 243 -3.39 -3.09 2.37
C ALA A 243 -4.47 -2.77 3.41
N ASP A 244 -4.88 -1.51 3.43
CA ASP A 244 -5.98 -1.01 4.27
C ASP A 244 -7.31 -1.02 3.49
N VAL A 245 -7.23 -0.82 2.16
CA VAL A 245 -8.34 -0.89 1.21
C VAL A 245 -8.00 -1.80 0.02
N CYS A 246 -9.00 -2.51 -0.50
CA CYS A 246 -8.86 -3.31 -1.72
C CYS A 246 -9.75 -2.76 -2.83
N LEU A 247 -9.17 -2.55 -4.01
CA LEU A 247 -9.91 -2.36 -5.27
C LEU A 247 -9.97 -3.69 -6.02
N LEU A 248 -11.15 -4.31 -6.03
CA LEU A 248 -11.41 -5.56 -6.73
C LEU A 248 -11.90 -5.27 -8.16
N MET A 249 -11.06 -5.57 -9.14
CA MET A 249 -11.29 -5.36 -10.56
C MET A 249 -12.02 -6.55 -11.18
N VAL A 250 -13.15 -6.26 -11.82
CA VAL A 250 -14.04 -7.24 -12.47
C VAL A 250 -14.18 -6.87 -13.94
N PRO A 251 -13.89 -7.78 -14.89
CA PRO A 251 -14.08 -7.47 -16.30
C PRO A 251 -15.57 -7.51 -16.69
N ALA A 252 -16.02 -6.56 -17.50
CA ALA A 252 -17.37 -6.53 -18.06
C ALA A 252 -17.53 -7.28 -19.40
N ASP A 253 -16.40 -7.72 -19.96
CA ASP A 253 -16.32 -8.49 -21.21
C ASP A 253 -16.77 -9.96 -21.02
N GLY A 254 -16.51 -10.80 -22.03
CA GLY A 254 -16.83 -12.24 -21.99
C GLY A 254 -16.08 -13.03 -20.89
N ASN A 255 -15.01 -12.46 -20.30
CA ASN A 255 -14.25 -13.10 -19.22
C ASN A 255 -14.91 -12.91 -17.85
N PHE A 256 -16.06 -12.23 -17.77
CA PHE A 256 -16.78 -12.08 -16.50
C PHE A 256 -17.10 -13.44 -15.86
N THR A 257 -17.65 -14.37 -16.64
CA THR A 257 -18.10 -15.69 -16.14
C THR A 257 -16.93 -16.53 -15.63
N THR A 258 -15.79 -16.51 -16.33
CA THR A 258 -14.56 -17.20 -15.92
C THR A 258 -13.94 -16.55 -14.68
N ALA A 259 -14.03 -15.22 -14.54
CA ALA A 259 -13.49 -14.50 -13.39
C ALA A 259 -14.21 -14.84 -12.08
N ILE A 260 -15.52 -15.09 -12.13
CA ILE A 260 -16.35 -15.41 -10.95
C ILE A 260 -16.67 -16.90 -10.78
N GLN A 261 -16.20 -17.76 -11.70
CA GLN A 261 -16.53 -19.18 -11.75
C GLN A 261 -16.29 -19.88 -10.40
N LYS A 262 -17.20 -20.78 -10.04
CA LYS A 262 -17.02 -21.66 -8.89
C LYS A 262 -16.00 -22.73 -9.24
N GLY A 263 -14.99 -22.91 -8.39
CA GLY A 263 -14.14 -24.09 -8.51
C GLY A 263 -14.94 -25.33 -8.12
N ASP A 264 -14.81 -26.39 -8.91
CA ASP A 264 -15.22 -27.73 -8.51
C ASP A 264 -14.13 -28.72 -8.92
N HIS A 265 -13.41 -29.23 -7.91
CA HIS A 265 -12.36 -30.22 -8.13
C HIS A 265 -12.88 -31.56 -8.66
N LYS A 266 -14.16 -31.88 -8.45
CA LYS A 266 -14.77 -33.12 -8.96
C LYS A 266 -15.11 -33.02 -10.45
N ALA A 267 -15.43 -31.82 -10.92
CA ALA A 267 -15.72 -31.54 -12.33
C ALA A 267 -14.53 -30.97 -13.12
N ALA A 268 -13.34 -30.91 -12.50
CA ALA A 268 -12.15 -30.24 -13.03
C ALA A 268 -12.36 -28.75 -13.39
N GLU A 269 -13.34 -28.10 -12.78
CA GLU A 269 -13.64 -26.68 -13.01
C GLU A 269 -12.69 -25.80 -12.19
N ILE A 270 -12.01 -24.90 -12.91
CA ILE A 270 -11.04 -23.99 -12.32
C ILE A 270 -11.78 -22.83 -11.62
N GLN A 271 -11.44 -22.58 -10.36
CA GLN A 271 -11.97 -21.43 -9.63
C GLN A 271 -11.52 -20.11 -10.25
N GLY A 272 -12.49 -19.22 -10.47
CA GLY A 272 -12.25 -17.86 -10.93
C GLY A 272 -11.40 -17.06 -9.94
N GLN A 273 -10.40 -16.35 -10.45
CA GLN A 273 -9.44 -15.64 -9.61
C GLN A 273 -10.03 -14.43 -8.89
N THR A 274 -11.00 -13.73 -9.48
CA THR A 274 -11.69 -12.63 -8.79
C THR A 274 -12.41 -13.14 -7.55
N ARG A 275 -13.07 -14.30 -7.65
CA ARG A 275 -13.72 -14.94 -6.49
C ARG A 275 -12.71 -15.37 -5.43
N GLN A 276 -11.59 -15.95 -5.84
CA GLN A 276 -10.53 -16.36 -4.93
C GLN A 276 -9.89 -15.16 -4.21
N HIS A 277 -9.59 -14.09 -4.94
CA HIS A 277 -9.07 -12.85 -4.37
C HIS A 277 -10.07 -12.21 -3.40
N ALA A 278 -11.35 -12.11 -3.75
CA ALA A 278 -12.38 -11.59 -2.85
C ALA A 278 -12.44 -12.35 -1.51
N ARG A 279 -12.22 -13.67 -1.55
CA ARG A 279 -12.15 -14.52 -0.36
C ARG A 279 -10.90 -14.25 0.46
N LEU A 280 -9.74 -14.18 -0.20
CA LEU A 280 -8.45 -13.90 0.44
C LEU A 280 -8.45 -12.54 1.11
N ILE A 281 -8.97 -11.50 0.47
CA ILE A 281 -9.03 -10.13 0.99
C ILE A 281 -9.82 -10.03 2.31
N ASN A 282 -11.00 -10.65 2.37
CA ASN A 282 -11.80 -10.71 3.59
C ASN A 282 -11.03 -11.37 4.74
N LEU A 283 -10.35 -12.47 4.43
CA LEU A 283 -9.64 -13.29 5.41
C LEU A 283 -8.30 -12.68 5.84
N LEU A 284 -7.65 -11.91 4.96
CA LEU A 284 -6.48 -11.09 5.27
C LEU A 284 -6.83 -9.84 6.08
N GLY A 285 -8.12 -9.46 6.14
CA GLY A 285 -8.59 -8.45 7.07
C GLY A 285 -8.68 -7.06 6.51
N VAL A 286 -8.67 -6.93 5.19
CA VAL A 286 -8.94 -5.66 4.55
C VAL A 286 -10.42 -5.35 4.79
N LYS A 287 -10.69 -4.34 5.61
CA LYS A 287 -12.04 -4.00 6.09
C LYS A 287 -12.84 -3.19 5.07
N GLN A 288 -12.17 -2.64 4.05
CA GLN A 288 -12.75 -1.78 3.03
C GLN A 288 -12.56 -2.39 1.64
N LEU A 289 -13.63 -2.45 0.87
CA LEU A 289 -13.65 -3.06 -0.46
C LEU A 289 -14.35 -2.12 -1.43
N ILE A 290 -13.69 -1.84 -2.55
CA ILE A 290 -14.24 -1.13 -3.70
C ILE A 290 -14.28 -2.12 -4.87
N ILE A 291 -15.37 -2.17 -5.63
CA ILE A 291 -15.47 -2.99 -6.85
C ILE A 291 -15.42 -2.08 -8.07
N GLY A 292 -14.44 -2.31 -8.94
CA GLY A 292 -14.36 -1.65 -10.26
C GLY A 292 -14.80 -2.62 -11.36
N ILE A 293 -15.99 -2.40 -11.94
CA ILE A 293 -16.44 -3.10 -13.14
C ILE A 293 -15.76 -2.45 -14.34
N ASN A 294 -14.67 -3.04 -14.79
CA ASN A 294 -13.79 -2.52 -15.81
C ASN A 294 -14.15 -3.01 -17.22
N LYS A 295 -13.64 -2.33 -18.24
CA LYS A 295 -13.90 -2.61 -19.67
C LYS A 295 -15.34 -2.38 -20.09
N MET A 296 -16.00 -1.36 -19.52
CA MET A 296 -17.32 -0.95 -19.98
C MET A 296 -17.32 -0.50 -21.46
N ASP A 297 -16.15 -0.14 -22.00
CA ASP A 297 -15.90 0.18 -23.40
C ASP A 297 -15.86 -1.02 -24.34
N SER A 298 -15.78 -2.25 -23.83
CA SER A 298 -15.74 -3.46 -24.66
C SER A 298 -17.01 -3.63 -25.50
N ASP A 299 -16.90 -4.27 -26.68
CA ASP A 299 -18.04 -4.48 -27.58
C ASP A 299 -19.24 -5.21 -26.92
N VAL A 300 -18.94 -6.06 -25.94
CA VAL A 300 -19.94 -6.82 -25.18
C VAL A 300 -20.71 -5.91 -24.22
N ALA A 301 -19.99 -5.03 -23.50
CA ALA A 301 -20.59 -4.13 -22.53
C ALA A 301 -21.21 -2.90 -23.22
N GLY A 302 -20.50 -2.29 -24.17
CA GLY A 302 -20.95 -1.15 -24.97
C GLY A 302 -21.49 0.02 -24.14
N TYR A 303 -20.92 0.25 -22.94
CA TYR A 303 -21.39 1.19 -21.93
C TYR A 303 -22.87 1.03 -21.51
N LYS A 304 -23.46 -0.16 -21.68
CA LYS A 304 -24.86 -0.44 -21.38
C LYS A 304 -25.12 -0.59 -19.88
N GLU A 305 -26.22 0.01 -19.43
CA GLU A 305 -26.66 -0.05 -18.03
C GLU A 305 -27.07 -1.47 -17.64
N GLU A 306 -27.73 -2.20 -18.53
CA GLU A 306 -28.23 -3.56 -18.26
C GLU A 306 -27.09 -4.52 -17.91
N ARG A 307 -25.97 -4.41 -18.63
CA ARG A 307 -24.78 -5.23 -18.39
C ARG A 307 -24.12 -4.88 -17.06
N TYR A 308 -24.06 -3.60 -16.71
CA TYR A 308 -23.55 -3.17 -15.40
C TYR A 308 -24.41 -3.72 -14.26
N ILE A 309 -25.74 -3.63 -14.37
CA ILE A 309 -26.68 -4.13 -13.35
C ILE A 309 -26.52 -5.64 -13.16
N GLU A 310 -26.46 -6.41 -14.26
CA GLU A 310 -26.23 -7.86 -14.24
C GLU A 310 -24.95 -8.21 -13.45
N ILE A 311 -23.83 -7.58 -13.80
CA ILE A 311 -22.53 -7.84 -13.17
C ILE A 311 -22.54 -7.42 -11.70
N ARG A 312 -23.10 -6.24 -11.39
CA ARG A 312 -23.20 -5.71 -10.02
C ARG A 312 -23.93 -6.69 -9.11
N ASP A 313 -25.10 -7.17 -9.55
CA ASP A 313 -25.96 -8.01 -8.73
C ASP A 313 -25.34 -9.41 -8.52
N GLU A 314 -24.75 -9.99 -9.57
CA GLU A 314 -24.04 -11.26 -9.44
C GLU A 314 -22.77 -11.12 -8.58
N MET A 315 -22.05 -9.99 -8.65
CA MET A 315 -20.91 -9.71 -7.77
C MET A 315 -21.33 -9.60 -6.31
N LYS A 316 -22.42 -8.89 -5.99
CA LYS A 316 -22.96 -8.80 -4.63
C LYS A 316 -23.33 -10.18 -4.09
N HIS A 317 -24.02 -10.99 -4.90
CA HIS A 317 -24.36 -12.37 -4.55
C HIS A 317 -23.14 -13.26 -4.32
N MET A 318 -22.12 -13.12 -5.18
CA MET A 318 -20.85 -13.85 -5.06
C MET A 318 -20.13 -13.48 -3.76
N LEU A 319 -20.04 -12.20 -3.41
CA LEU A 319 -19.40 -11.73 -2.18
C LEU A 319 -20.09 -12.29 -0.92
N GLY A 320 -21.43 -12.29 -0.89
CA GLY A 320 -22.20 -12.91 0.20
C GLY A 320 -21.87 -14.40 0.36
N ARG A 321 -21.75 -15.14 -0.76
CA ARG A 321 -21.36 -16.57 -0.75
C ARG A 321 -19.91 -16.82 -0.34
N VAL A 322 -19.03 -15.86 -0.56
CA VAL A 322 -17.62 -15.94 -0.18
C VAL A 322 -17.41 -15.71 1.32
N GLY A 323 -18.39 -15.11 2.01
CA GLY A 323 -18.36 -14.89 3.45
C GLY A 323 -18.25 -13.41 3.86
N TRP A 324 -18.44 -12.48 2.92
CA TRP A 324 -18.67 -11.08 3.27
C TRP A 324 -20.05 -10.93 3.91
N LYS A 325 -20.17 -10.06 4.92
CA LYS A 325 -21.45 -9.80 5.58
C LYS A 325 -22.43 -9.19 4.57
N PRO A 326 -23.65 -9.71 4.40
CA PRO A 326 -24.63 -9.17 3.44
C PRO A 326 -24.88 -7.67 3.65
N ASP A 327 -25.04 -7.22 4.90
CA ASP A 327 -25.24 -5.82 5.23
C ASP A 327 -24.07 -4.93 4.78
N PHE A 328 -22.84 -5.43 4.90
CA PHE A 328 -21.64 -4.71 4.47
C PHE A 328 -21.60 -4.61 2.94
N VAL A 329 -21.90 -5.69 2.23
CA VAL A 329 -21.89 -5.73 0.76
C VAL A 329 -22.95 -4.80 0.17
N GLU A 330 -24.12 -4.72 0.78
CA GLU A 330 -25.21 -3.88 0.26
C GLU A 330 -25.01 -2.39 0.56
N LYS A 331 -24.49 -2.06 1.75
CA LYS A 331 -24.43 -0.67 2.22
C LYS A 331 -23.06 -0.02 2.10
N SER A 332 -21.99 -0.79 2.16
CA SER A 332 -20.61 -0.28 2.37
C SER A 332 -19.62 -0.72 1.30
N VAL A 333 -20.07 -1.32 0.20
CA VAL A 333 -19.21 -1.69 -0.93
C VAL A 333 -19.61 -0.90 -2.18
N PRO A 334 -18.86 0.16 -2.54
CA PRO A 334 -19.11 0.87 -3.80
C PRO A 334 -18.78 -0.02 -4.99
N VAL A 335 -19.72 -0.10 -5.94
CA VAL A 335 -19.56 -0.79 -7.22
C VAL A 335 -19.59 0.26 -8.33
N LEU A 336 -18.46 0.43 -9.00
CA LEU A 336 -18.24 1.52 -9.97
C LEU A 336 -18.08 0.95 -11.38
N PRO A 337 -18.84 1.42 -12.38
CA PRO A 337 -18.56 1.13 -13.78
C PRO A 337 -17.40 2.02 -14.26
N ILE A 338 -16.32 1.42 -14.76
CA ILE A 338 -15.11 2.14 -15.17
C ILE A 338 -14.57 1.62 -16.52
N SER A 339 -13.76 2.44 -17.18
CA SER A 339 -12.84 1.99 -18.24
C SER A 339 -11.42 2.44 -17.91
N GLY A 340 -10.58 1.51 -17.51
CA GLY A 340 -9.17 1.77 -17.22
C GLY A 340 -8.36 2.21 -18.44
N TRP A 341 -8.79 1.85 -19.66
CA TRP A 341 -8.10 2.23 -20.89
C TRP A 341 -8.51 3.62 -21.39
N MET A 342 -9.82 3.87 -21.46
CA MET A 342 -10.38 5.13 -21.95
C MET A 342 -10.32 6.25 -20.91
N GLY A 343 -10.31 5.90 -19.61
CA GLY A 343 -10.29 6.85 -18.49
C GLY A 343 -11.67 7.14 -17.89
N ASP A 344 -12.73 6.50 -18.39
CA ASP A 344 -14.11 6.73 -17.93
C ASP A 344 -14.29 6.39 -16.45
N ASN A 345 -14.86 7.34 -15.69
CA ASN A 345 -15.13 7.25 -14.25
C ASN A 345 -13.90 7.00 -13.37
N LEU A 346 -12.67 7.25 -13.86
CA LEU A 346 -11.46 7.20 -13.02
C LEU A 346 -11.32 8.48 -12.19
N ILE A 347 -11.16 9.62 -12.85
CA ILE A 347 -11.05 10.95 -12.21
C ILE A 347 -12.28 11.80 -12.48
N ALA A 348 -12.81 11.73 -13.70
CA ALA A 348 -13.98 12.49 -14.13
C ALA A 348 -15.11 11.55 -14.54
N LYS A 349 -16.33 12.04 -14.38
CA LYS A 349 -17.54 11.33 -14.79
C LYS A 349 -17.56 11.12 -16.30
N SER A 350 -17.87 9.89 -16.71
CA SER A 350 -17.95 9.50 -18.12
C SER A 350 -19.07 10.24 -18.83
N THR A 351 -18.79 10.69 -20.06
CA THR A 351 -19.81 11.19 -21.00
C THR A 351 -20.52 10.04 -21.73
N ASN A 352 -19.94 8.85 -21.75
CA ASN A 352 -20.47 7.67 -22.44
C ASN A 352 -21.51 6.92 -21.60
N MET A 353 -21.48 7.07 -20.28
CA MET A 353 -22.41 6.44 -19.34
C MET A 353 -23.35 7.48 -18.71
N THR A 354 -24.20 8.11 -19.51
CA THR A 354 -25.13 9.16 -19.02
C THR A 354 -26.14 8.66 -17.99
N TRP A 355 -26.38 7.35 -17.94
CA TRP A 355 -27.23 6.69 -16.94
C TRP A 355 -26.56 6.58 -15.56
N TRP A 356 -25.22 6.65 -15.49
CA TRP A 356 -24.49 6.54 -14.23
C TRP A 356 -24.68 7.81 -13.39
N LYS A 357 -25.34 7.66 -12.24
CA LYS A 357 -25.63 8.78 -11.32
C LYS A 357 -24.76 8.79 -10.07
N GLY A 358 -23.74 7.92 -10.00
CA GLY A 358 -23.00 7.66 -8.78
C GLY A 358 -23.68 6.63 -7.89
N VAL A 359 -23.03 6.30 -6.78
CA VAL A 359 -23.52 5.36 -5.76
C VAL A 359 -23.38 5.96 -4.38
N ASP A 360 -24.44 5.86 -3.59
CA ASP A 360 -24.41 6.21 -2.17
C ASP A 360 -23.99 5.00 -1.35
N VAL A 361 -22.96 5.17 -0.52
CA VAL A 361 -22.46 4.12 0.38
C VAL A 361 -22.26 4.65 1.78
N ILE A 362 -22.34 3.75 2.76
CA ILE A 362 -22.00 4.02 4.15
C ILE A 362 -20.52 3.72 4.33
N ASP A 363 -19.76 4.75 4.70
CA ASP A 363 -18.34 4.63 4.99
C ASP A 363 -18.08 3.85 6.30
N PRO A 364 -16.82 3.54 6.63
CA PRO A 364 -16.50 2.87 7.89
C PRO A 364 -16.88 3.63 9.16
N THR A 365 -17.11 4.95 9.10
CA THR A 365 -17.52 5.78 10.24
C THR A 365 -19.05 5.80 10.43
N GLY A 366 -19.81 5.29 9.46
CA GLY A 366 -21.26 5.25 9.48
C GLY A 366 -21.93 6.42 8.73
N ALA A 367 -21.16 7.29 8.09
CA ALA A 367 -21.64 8.40 7.28
C ALA A 367 -22.01 7.94 5.87
N THR A 368 -23.11 8.49 5.32
CA THR A 368 -23.49 8.26 3.92
C THR A 368 -22.73 9.21 3.01
N ILE A 369 -22.03 8.65 2.02
CA ILE A 369 -21.19 9.37 1.08
C ILE A 369 -21.62 9.03 -0.34
N HIS A 370 -21.74 10.06 -1.18
CA HIS A 370 -22.00 9.92 -2.61
C HIS A 370 -20.68 9.81 -3.38
N ILE A 371 -20.58 8.82 -4.27
CA ILE A 371 -19.38 8.52 -5.06
C ILE A 371 -19.74 8.49 -6.55
N ASP A 372 -19.12 9.36 -7.35
CA ASP A 372 -19.25 9.36 -8.80
C ASP A 372 -18.11 8.61 -9.50
N THR A 373 -16.88 8.76 -9.01
CA THR A 373 -15.65 8.26 -9.67
C THR A 373 -14.80 7.38 -8.76
N LEU A 374 -13.82 6.69 -9.33
CA LEU A 374 -12.84 5.92 -8.56
C LEU A 374 -12.01 6.83 -7.65
N LEU A 375 -11.63 8.02 -8.12
CA LEU A 375 -10.93 9.00 -7.31
C LEU A 375 -11.79 9.46 -6.12
N ASP A 376 -13.09 9.69 -6.32
CA ASP A 376 -14.01 10.00 -5.23
C ASP A 376 -14.09 8.87 -4.20
N ALA A 377 -14.08 7.61 -4.66
CA ALA A 377 -14.09 6.47 -3.74
C ALA A 377 -12.81 6.41 -2.90
N LEU A 378 -11.65 6.69 -3.52
CA LEU A 378 -10.37 6.72 -2.83
C LEU A 378 -10.25 7.93 -1.89
N ASP A 379 -10.79 9.09 -2.25
CA ASP A 379 -10.67 10.29 -1.42
C ASP A 379 -11.72 10.35 -0.30
N LYS A 380 -12.99 10.08 -0.62
CA LYS A 380 -14.12 10.29 0.29
C LYS A 380 -14.47 9.05 1.11
N PHE A 381 -14.46 7.86 0.50
CA PHE A 381 -14.94 6.64 1.17
C PHE A 381 -13.88 5.94 1.99
N VAL A 382 -12.62 5.98 1.54
CA VAL A 382 -11.54 5.34 2.29
C VAL A 382 -11.27 6.09 3.58
N GLN A 383 -11.30 5.33 4.68
CA GLN A 383 -10.95 5.78 6.01
C GLN A 383 -9.81 4.92 6.54
N LEU A 384 -8.86 5.53 7.24
CA LEU A 384 -7.76 4.75 7.78
C LEU A 384 -8.20 3.98 9.03
N PRO A 385 -7.79 2.70 9.17
CA PRO A 385 -8.07 1.94 10.38
C PRO A 385 -7.33 2.55 11.57
N GLU A 386 -7.89 2.40 12.77
CA GLU A 386 -7.28 2.86 14.02
C GLU A 386 -5.86 2.27 14.18
N ARG A 387 -4.85 3.15 14.08
CA ARG A 387 -3.43 2.77 14.21
C ARG A 387 -3.06 2.68 15.69
N LYS A 388 -2.84 1.46 16.19
CA LYS A 388 -2.45 1.18 17.58
C LYS A 388 -1.00 1.60 17.86
N THR A 389 -0.75 2.90 18.01
CA THR A 389 0.56 3.48 18.34
C THR A 389 1.02 3.13 19.77
N ASN A 390 0.07 2.99 20.69
CA ASN A 390 0.34 2.67 22.11
C ASN A 390 0.54 1.16 22.38
N ALA A 391 0.32 0.31 21.38
CA ALA A 391 0.53 -1.13 21.52
C ALA A 391 2.03 -1.49 21.40
N PRO A 392 2.47 -2.64 21.93
CA PRO A 392 3.86 -3.06 21.83
C PRO A 392 4.30 -3.24 20.37
N MET A 393 5.50 -2.76 20.02
CA MET A 393 5.95 -2.69 18.63
C MET A 393 6.12 -4.06 17.98
N ARG A 394 5.48 -4.26 16.83
CA ARG A 394 5.60 -5.47 15.99
C ARG A 394 5.91 -5.05 14.57
N LEU A 395 7.06 -5.45 14.06
CA LEU A 395 7.48 -5.13 12.70
C LEU A 395 7.98 -6.40 11.99
N PRO A 396 7.12 -7.07 11.21
CA PRO A 396 7.51 -8.19 10.37
C PRO A 396 8.50 -7.73 9.28
N ILE A 397 9.63 -8.41 9.17
CA ILE A 397 10.67 -8.13 8.18
C ILE A 397 10.27 -8.73 6.83
N SER A 398 10.13 -7.86 5.84
CA SER A 398 9.83 -8.24 4.45
C SER A 398 11.11 -8.54 3.66
N GLY A 399 12.23 -7.88 3.98
CA GLY A 399 13.50 -8.08 3.29
C GLY A 399 14.71 -7.68 4.11
N ALA A 400 15.84 -8.35 3.88
CA ALA A 400 17.14 -8.01 4.45
C ALA A 400 18.13 -7.76 3.31
N TYR A 401 18.72 -6.57 3.29
CA TYR A 401 19.60 -6.10 2.22
C TYR A 401 20.94 -5.64 2.78
N LYS A 402 22.03 -5.98 2.08
CA LYS A 402 23.37 -5.51 2.44
C LYS A 402 23.80 -4.41 1.47
N ILE A 403 23.80 -3.18 1.94
CA ILE A 403 24.13 -2.00 1.13
C ILE A 403 25.57 -1.58 1.42
N LYS A 404 26.41 -1.54 0.38
CA LYS A 404 27.81 -1.09 0.50
C LYS A 404 27.85 0.34 1.06
N GLY A 405 28.64 0.56 2.12
CA GLY A 405 28.80 1.86 2.77
C GLY A 405 27.76 2.19 3.85
N VAL A 406 26.58 1.57 3.81
CA VAL A 406 25.51 1.79 4.80
C VAL A 406 25.47 0.66 5.83
N GLY A 407 25.65 -0.58 5.40
CA GLY A 407 25.59 -1.77 6.25
C GLY A 407 24.36 -2.63 5.96
N ASP A 408 23.86 -3.28 7.01
CA ASP A 408 22.69 -4.16 6.93
C ASP A 408 21.41 -3.33 7.08
N VAL A 409 20.57 -3.36 6.04
CA VAL A 409 19.30 -2.62 5.97
C VAL A 409 18.15 -3.61 5.91
N LEU A 410 17.26 -3.54 6.89
CA LEU A 410 16.06 -4.37 6.96
C LEU A 410 14.84 -3.56 6.53
N ALA A 411 14.04 -4.12 5.63
CA ALA A 411 12.77 -3.55 5.22
C ALA A 411 11.61 -4.27 5.92
N GLY A 412 10.56 -3.53 6.28
CA GLY A 412 9.34 -4.10 6.82
C GLY A 412 8.24 -3.08 7.04
N ARG A 413 7.05 -3.56 7.40
CA ARG A 413 5.89 -2.73 7.74
C ARG A 413 5.69 -2.72 9.24
N VAL A 414 5.49 -1.56 9.84
CA VAL A 414 5.11 -1.45 11.25
C VAL A 414 3.65 -1.89 11.37
N GLU A 415 3.36 -2.95 12.13
CA GLU A 415 1.97 -3.42 12.31
C GLU A 415 1.28 -2.73 13.48
N GLN A 416 2.03 -2.47 14.53
CA GLN A 416 1.59 -1.79 15.74
C GLN A 416 2.81 -1.26 16.48
N GLY A 417 2.57 -0.30 17.37
CA GLY A 417 3.62 0.43 18.07
C GLY A 417 4.38 1.41 17.17
N VAL A 418 5.49 1.92 17.67
CA VAL A 418 6.34 2.90 16.98
C VAL A 418 7.77 2.40 17.02
N VAL A 419 8.53 2.63 15.95
CA VAL A 419 9.98 2.40 15.90
C VAL A 419 10.71 3.73 15.81
N LYS A 420 11.73 3.90 16.65
CA LYS A 420 12.59 5.09 16.66
C LYS A 420 14.06 4.74 16.44
N PRO A 421 14.83 5.61 15.77
CA PRO A 421 16.28 5.52 15.77
C PRO A 421 16.82 5.52 17.20
N GLY A 422 17.81 4.68 17.47
CA GLY A 422 18.47 4.53 18.76
C GLY A 422 17.92 3.41 19.64
N GLU A 423 16.79 2.79 19.29
CA GLU A 423 16.19 1.71 20.06
C GLU A 423 16.92 0.37 19.86
N GLU A 424 17.00 -0.41 20.94
CA GLU A 424 17.50 -1.79 20.90
C GLU A 424 16.37 -2.75 20.55
N VAL A 425 16.61 -3.61 19.56
CA VAL A 425 15.62 -4.50 18.97
C VAL A 425 16.10 -5.95 18.97
N VAL A 426 15.14 -6.85 18.94
CA VAL A 426 15.32 -8.30 18.91
C VAL A 426 14.51 -8.87 17.75
N PHE A 427 15.06 -9.87 17.05
CA PHE A 427 14.43 -10.49 15.90
C PHE A 427 13.98 -11.91 16.21
N MET A 428 12.68 -12.17 16.26
CA MET A 428 12.14 -13.50 16.53
C MET A 428 11.61 -14.14 15.25
N PRO A 429 11.77 -15.45 15.02
CA PRO A 429 12.27 -16.45 15.97
C PRO A 429 13.78 -16.70 15.92
N THR A 430 14.54 -16.01 15.06
CA THR A 430 16.00 -16.20 14.90
C THR A 430 16.78 -15.94 16.20
N HIS A 431 16.30 -15.03 17.05
CA HIS A 431 16.84 -14.81 18.38
C HIS A 431 16.48 -15.97 19.31
N THR A 432 17.50 -16.63 19.85
CA THR A 432 17.37 -17.59 20.94
C THR A 432 18.37 -17.24 22.05
N ALA A 433 18.17 -17.78 23.25
CA ALA A 433 19.10 -17.55 24.36
C ALA A 433 20.53 -18.05 24.05
N ALA A 434 20.66 -19.11 23.24
CA ALA A 434 21.94 -19.65 22.81
C ALA A 434 22.55 -18.86 21.63
N ASN A 435 21.71 -18.39 20.69
CA ASN A 435 22.12 -17.62 19.53
C ASN A 435 21.38 -16.27 19.51
N PRO A 436 21.90 -15.23 20.20
CA PRO A 436 21.24 -13.95 20.29
C PRO A 436 21.25 -13.21 18.95
N CYS A 437 20.07 -12.92 18.42
CA CYS A 437 19.88 -12.02 17.27
C CYS A 437 19.32 -10.69 17.76
N THR A 438 20.21 -9.76 18.11
CA THR A 438 19.85 -8.42 18.61
C THR A 438 20.52 -7.35 17.76
N GLY A 439 19.90 -6.18 17.67
CA GLY A 439 20.47 -5.05 16.96
C GLY A 439 20.05 -3.72 17.56
N LYS A 440 20.64 -2.64 17.06
CA LYS A 440 20.26 -1.27 17.39
C LYS A 440 19.86 -0.54 16.12
N VAL A 441 18.67 0.05 16.10
CA VAL A 441 18.18 0.85 14.98
C VAL A 441 19.05 2.11 14.89
N PHE A 442 19.75 2.31 13.77
CA PHE A 442 20.61 3.48 13.59
C PHE A 442 19.88 4.60 12.85
N THR A 443 19.22 4.26 11.74
CA THR A 443 18.38 5.19 10.97
C THR A 443 17.14 4.47 10.49
N VAL A 444 16.04 5.21 10.40
CA VAL A 444 14.79 4.78 9.77
C VAL A 444 14.59 5.65 8.54
N GLU A 445 14.28 5.01 7.42
CA GLU A 445 14.08 5.65 6.12
C GLU A 445 12.75 5.24 5.50
N MET A 446 12.00 6.21 5.01
CA MET A 446 10.79 6.03 4.22
C MET A 446 10.99 6.73 2.88
N HIS A 447 10.81 6.02 1.77
CA HIS A 447 10.93 6.60 0.42
C HIS A 447 12.25 7.34 0.17
N HIS A 448 13.37 6.75 0.62
CA HIS A 448 14.73 7.34 0.55
C HIS A 448 14.93 8.65 1.34
N LYS A 449 14.02 8.97 2.26
CA LYS A 449 14.14 10.07 3.20
C LYS A 449 14.26 9.53 4.62
N ARG A 450 15.12 10.15 5.43
CA ARG A 450 15.23 9.81 6.85
C ARG A 450 14.04 10.35 7.62
N VAL A 451 13.58 9.56 8.58
CA VAL A 451 12.46 9.90 9.45
C VAL A 451 12.86 9.66 10.90
N ASP A 452 12.35 10.51 11.79
CA ASP A 452 12.68 10.46 13.22
C ASP A 452 11.91 9.36 13.96
N GLN A 453 10.80 8.90 13.39
CA GLN A 453 10.02 7.77 13.88
C GLN A 453 9.18 7.19 12.74
N ALA A 454 8.77 5.93 12.87
CA ALA A 454 7.75 5.33 12.01
C ALA A 454 6.66 4.66 12.84
N GLY A 455 5.41 4.89 12.44
CA GLY A 455 4.22 4.41 13.14
C GLY A 455 3.54 3.25 12.42
N PRO A 456 2.45 2.70 12.99
CA PRO A 456 1.73 1.58 12.41
C PRO A 456 1.24 1.93 11.00
N GLY A 457 1.35 1.00 10.06
CA GLY A 457 1.02 1.19 8.65
C GLY A 457 2.23 1.51 7.79
N ASP A 458 3.25 2.17 8.32
CA ASP A 458 4.35 2.69 7.53
C ASP A 458 5.30 1.57 7.04
N ASN A 459 5.69 1.65 5.76
CA ASN A 459 6.69 0.78 5.15
C ASN A 459 8.06 1.45 5.25
N VAL A 460 8.98 0.84 6.00
CA VAL A 460 10.26 1.46 6.35
C VAL A 460 11.45 0.58 6.00
N GLY A 461 12.54 1.23 5.61
CA GLY A 461 13.89 0.66 5.56
C GLY A 461 14.68 1.12 6.78
N MET A 462 15.27 0.20 7.52
CA MET A 462 15.97 0.50 8.76
C MET A 462 17.40 0.00 8.67
N ASN A 463 18.37 0.89 8.94
CA ASN A 463 19.75 0.48 9.13
C ASN A 463 19.91 -0.07 10.54
N ILE A 464 20.31 -1.34 10.66
CA ILE A 464 20.50 -1.98 11.95
C ILE A 464 22.00 -2.22 12.18
N LYS A 465 22.50 -1.74 13.31
CA LYS A 465 23.88 -1.99 13.76
C LYS A 465 23.92 -3.07 14.83
N GLY A 466 25.06 -3.75 14.93
CA GLY A 466 25.30 -4.76 15.96
C GLY A 466 24.69 -6.12 15.69
N LEU A 467 24.25 -6.38 14.44
CA LEU A 467 23.83 -7.72 14.04
C LEU A 467 25.03 -8.66 13.96
N ASP A 468 24.85 -9.89 14.45
CA ASP A 468 25.85 -10.94 14.31
C ASP A 468 25.87 -11.44 12.86
N LYS A 469 27.07 -11.49 12.26
CA LYS A 469 27.28 -12.00 10.90
C LYS A 469 26.91 -13.47 10.75
N ASN A 470 26.98 -14.24 11.84
CA ASN A 470 26.67 -15.66 11.84
C ASN A 470 25.18 -15.93 12.06
N ASN A 471 24.43 -14.99 12.64
CA ASN A 471 23.01 -15.14 12.95
C ASN A 471 22.21 -13.88 12.56
N LEU A 472 22.10 -13.65 11.25
CA LEU A 472 21.37 -12.53 10.69
C LEU A 472 19.85 -12.76 10.70
N PRO A 473 19.05 -11.69 10.89
CA PRO A 473 17.60 -11.74 10.74
C PRO A 473 17.20 -12.22 9.35
N ARG A 474 16.14 -13.03 9.29
CA ARG A 474 15.62 -13.59 8.04
C ARG A 474 14.32 -12.90 7.64
N THR A 475 13.99 -12.96 6.34
CA THR A 475 12.64 -12.58 5.88
C THR A 475 11.60 -13.43 6.59
N GLY A 476 10.61 -12.77 7.20
CA GLY A 476 9.57 -13.40 8.00
C GLY A 476 9.81 -13.37 9.50
N ASP A 477 11.00 -12.95 9.95
CA ASP A 477 11.22 -12.63 11.35
C ASP A 477 10.38 -11.39 11.75
N VAL A 478 9.97 -11.35 13.01
CA VAL A 478 9.28 -10.20 13.62
C VAL A 478 10.28 -9.48 14.51
N MET A 479 10.53 -8.22 14.17
CA MET A 479 11.30 -7.32 15.01
C MET A 479 10.41 -6.80 16.14
N VAL A 480 10.95 -6.85 17.36
CA VAL A 480 10.35 -6.29 18.58
C VAL A 480 11.37 -5.45 19.32
N LEU A 481 10.90 -4.57 20.19
CA LEU A 481 11.78 -3.89 21.14
C LEU A 481 12.36 -4.87 22.14
N LYS A 482 13.63 -4.71 22.50
CA LYS A 482 14.30 -5.56 23.49
C LYS A 482 13.67 -5.48 24.89
N SER A 483 13.04 -4.35 25.20
CA SER A 483 12.25 -4.18 26.43
C SER A 483 10.98 -5.02 26.46
N ASP A 484 10.51 -5.48 25.30
CA ASP A 484 9.27 -6.25 25.18
C ASP A 484 9.54 -7.76 25.19
N GLN A 485 9.02 -8.44 26.22
CA GLN A 485 9.11 -9.89 26.39
C GLN A 485 7.76 -10.60 26.20
N THR A 486 6.74 -9.90 25.72
CA THR A 486 5.39 -10.42 25.56
C THR A 486 5.26 -11.39 24.38
N LEU A 487 6.02 -11.15 23.30
CA LEU A 487 6.06 -12.04 22.14
C LEU A 487 7.10 -13.14 22.36
N LYS A 488 6.75 -14.39 22.02
CA LYS A 488 7.66 -15.54 22.12
C LYS A 488 7.50 -16.43 20.89
N PRO A 489 8.54 -17.18 20.49
CA PRO A 489 8.42 -18.25 19.51
C PRO A 489 7.36 -19.26 19.96
N VAL A 490 6.58 -19.76 19.00
CA VAL A 490 5.40 -20.58 19.27
C VAL A 490 5.76 -22.06 19.10
N LYS A 491 5.38 -22.88 20.08
CA LYS A 491 5.50 -24.36 20.01
C LYS A 491 4.30 -24.93 19.26
N ASP A 492 3.10 -24.55 19.66
CA ASP A 492 1.86 -24.88 18.99
C ASP A 492 0.88 -23.70 19.10
N PHE A 493 -0.07 -23.63 18.17
CA PHE A 493 -1.10 -22.60 18.20
C PHE A 493 -2.45 -23.17 17.80
N THR A 494 -3.49 -22.63 18.43
CA THR A 494 -4.88 -22.93 18.09
C THR A 494 -5.39 -21.85 17.16
N ALA A 495 -5.84 -22.24 15.98
CA ALA A 495 -6.44 -21.35 15.00
C ALA A 495 -7.85 -21.79 14.63
N GLN A 496 -8.75 -20.81 14.56
CA GLN A 496 -10.03 -20.99 13.90
C GLN A 496 -9.80 -20.85 12.40
N ILE A 497 -10.02 -21.93 11.67
CA ILE A 497 -9.81 -22.00 10.23
C ILE A 497 -11.13 -22.17 9.49
N GLN A 498 -11.13 -21.75 8.24
CA GLN A 498 -12.09 -22.15 7.24
C GLN A 498 -11.32 -22.91 6.16
N THR A 499 -11.71 -24.16 5.91
CA THR A 499 -11.19 -24.91 4.76
C THR A 499 -11.75 -24.30 3.48
N LEU A 500 -10.90 -24.19 2.47
CA LEU A 500 -11.29 -23.74 1.14
C LEU A 500 -11.61 -24.97 0.30
N ASP A 501 -11.05 -25.05 -0.89
CA ASP A 501 -11.20 -26.17 -1.79
C ASP A 501 -10.02 -27.13 -1.57
N ILE A 502 -10.26 -28.18 -0.78
CA ILE A 502 -9.28 -29.23 -0.47
C ILE A 502 -9.59 -30.51 -1.26
N PRO A 503 -8.58 -31.22 -1.79
CA PRO A 503 -8.78 -32.47 -2.51
C PRO A 503 -9.11 -33.59 -1.53
N GLY A 504 -10.41 -33.87 -1.37
CA GLY A 504 -10.90 -34.95 -0.50
C GLY A 504 -11.11 -34.49 0.95
N GLU A 505 -10.39 -35.11 1.88
CA GLU A 505 -10.51 -34.86 3.31
C GLU A 505 -9.15 -34.62 3.96
N VAL A 506 -9.07 -33.63 4.84
CA VAL A 506 -7.89 -33.32 5.64
C VAL A 506 -8.04 -33.98 7.01
N LYS A 507 -6.99 -34.66 7.47
CA LYS A 507 -6.92 -35.37 8.76
C LYS A 507 -5.75 -34.85 9.59
N ALA A 508 -5.74 -35.21 10.88
CA ALA A 508 -4.57 -34.98 11.72
C ALA A 508 -3.31 -35.60 11.09
N GLY A 509 -2.19 -34.87 11.15
CA GLY A 509 -0.93 -35.18 10.47
C GLY A 509 -0.71 -34.44 9.15
N TYR A 510 -1.76 -33.90 8.51
CA TYR A 510 -1.59 -33.07 7.32
C TYR A 510 -0.79 -31.79 7.65
N SER A 511 0.17 -31.44 6.79
CA SER A 511 1.20 -30.42 7.08
C SER A 511 1.36 -29.39 5.95
N PRO A 512 0.36 -28.52 5.72
CA PRO A 512 0.45 -27.47 4.71
C PRO A 512 1.40 -26.34 5.15
N ILE A 513 1.78 -25.48 4.20
CA ILE A 513 2.62 -24.31 4.50
C ILE A 513 1.74 -23.17 4.98
N GLY A 514 1.88 -22.80 6.26
CA GLY A 514 1.24 -21.63 6.85
C GLY A 514 2.06 -20.37 6.60
N PHE A 515 1.40 -19.31 6.16
CA PHE A 515 1.95 -17.97 5.93
C PHE A 515 1.30 -16.99 6.89
N VAL A 516 2.13 -16.25 7.63
CA VAL A 516 1.71 -15.19 8.55
C VAL A 516 2.55 -13.97 8.24
N ARG A 517 1.92 -12.92 7.69
CA ARG A 517 2.64 -11.75 7.16
C ARG A 517 3.74 -12.18 6.18
N CYS A 518 5.00 -11.94 6.52
CA CYS A 518 6.17 -12.34 5.75
C CYS A 518 6.76 -13.69 6.22
N GLY A 519 6.29 -14.23 7.35
CA GLY A 519 6.72 -15.50 7.92
C GLY A 519 6.04 -16.69 7.25
N ARG A 520 6.77 -17.80 7.17
CA ARG A 520 6.24 -19.07 6.64
C ARG A 520 6.82 -20.27 7.39
N SER A 521 5.99 -21.27 7.62
CA SER A 521 6.43 -22.59 8.11
C SER A 521 5.44 -23.66 7.66
N ALA A 522 5.92 -24.88 7.41
CA ALA A 522 5.01 -26.02 7.37
C ALA A 522 4.40 -26.19 8.78
N CYS A 523 3.09 -26.37 8.84
CA CYS A 523 2.32 -26.42 10.08
C CYS A 523 1.53 -27.72 10.12
N LYS A 524 1.95 -28.66 10.95
CA LYS A 524 1.30 -29.95 11.10
C LYS A 524 0.02 -29.82 11.92
N ILE A 525 -1.08 -30.38 11.42
CA ILE A 525 -2.31 -30.51 12.20
C ILE A 525 -2.11 -31.57 13.27
N VAL A 526 -2.13 -31.15 14.54
CA VAL A 526 -2.02 -32.06 15.69
C VAL A 526 -3.40 -32.59 16.08
N LYS A 527 -4.35 -31.68 16.25
CA LYS A 527 -5.70 -31.99 16.70
C LYS A 527 -6.73 -31.07 16.05
N ILE A 528 -7.89 -31.61 15.72
CA ILE A 528 -9.07 -30.83 15.33
C ILE A 528 -10.01 -30.83 16.54
N ASN A 529 -10.22 -29.67 17.14
CA ASN A 529 -11.05 -29.54 18.35
C ASN A 529 -12.53 -29.62 18.01
N TRP A 530 -12.95 -28.90 16.96
CA TRP A 530 -14.34 -28.93 16.52
C TRP A 530 -14.47 -28.53 15.06
N LYS A 531 -15.58 -28.93 14.43
CA LYS A 531 -15.99 -28.45 13.10
C LYS A 531 -17.46 -28.05 13.03
N VAL A 532 -17.75 -27.17 12.07
CA VAL A 532 -19.08 -26.72 11.66
C VAL A 532 -19.10 -26.72 10.14
N GLY A 533 -20.07 -27.40 9.54
CA GLY A 533 -20.18 -27.50 8.09
C GLY A 533 -21.59 -27.88 7.66
N LYS A 534 -21.76 -28.07 6.34
CA LYS A 534 -23.02 -28.57 5.78
C LYS A 534 -23.34 -29.97 6.29
N GLU A 535 -22.32 -30.82 6.44
CA GLU A 535 -22.51 -32.19 6.95
C GLU A 535 -22.95 -32.23 8.41
N THR A 536 -22.53 -31.25 9.22
CA THR A 536 -22.99 -31.14 10.60
C THR A 536 -24.33 -30.41 10.73
N GLY A 537 -24.98 -30.07 9.61
CA GLY A 537 -26.22 -29.28 9.60
C GLY A 537 -26.03 -27.90 10.23
N GLY A 538 -24.83 -27.33 10.18
CA GLY A 538 -24.48 -26.08 10.85
C GLY A 538 -24.30 -26.17 12.36
N LYS A 539 -24.38 -27.37 12.96
CA LYS A 539 -24.09 -27.57 14.38
C LYS A 539 -22.59 -27.80 14.61
N LYS A 540 -22.13 -27.44 15.81
CA LYS A 540 -20.77 -27.70 16.26
C LYS A 540 -20.61 -29.18 16.58
N MET A 541 -19.70 -29.85 15.89
CA MET A 541 -19.27 -31.22 16.14
C MET A 541 -17.90 -31.18 16.79
N GLU A 542 -17.79 -31.67 18.02
CA GLU A 542 -16.52 -31.78 18.75
C GLU A 542 -15.71 -32.99 18.26
N ASP A 543 -14.38 -32.87 18.33
CA ASP A 543 -13.37 -33.88 17.99
C ASP A 543 -13.62 -34.65 16.67
N PRO A 544 -13.81 -33.97 15.52
CA PRO A 544 -14.05 -34.63 14.25
C PRO A 544 -12.78 -35.32 13.71
N HIS A 545 -12.96 -36.47 13.06
CA HIS A 545 -11.86 -37.23 12.46
C HIS A 545 -11.25 -36.54 11.22
N SER A 546 -12.06 -35.80 10.46
CA SER A 546 -11.62 -35.15 9.22
C SER A 546 -12.38 -33.86 8.91
N LEU A 547 -11.73 -33.03 8.11
CA LEU A 547 -12.26 -31.79 7.56
C LEU A 547 -12.46 -31.93 6.04
N LYS A 548 -13.59 -31.44 5.56
CA LYS A 548 -13.94 -31.33 4.13
C LYS A 548 -13.89 -29.88 3.68
N ALA A 549 -14.07 -29.66 2.38
CA ALA A 549 -14.08 -28.32 1.79
C ALA A 549 -15.19 -27.43 2.35
N ASN A 550 -14.89 -26.16 2.57
CA ASN A 550 -15.83 -25.13 3.07
C ASN A 550 -16.44 -25.41 4.46
N GLU A 551 -15.70 -26.10 5.32
CA GLU A 551 -16.01 -26.28 6.75
C GLU A 551 -15.24 -25.25 7.59
N MET A 552 -15.86 -24.79 8.67
CA MET A 552 -15.17 -24.03 9.72
C MET A 552 -14.74 -24.98 10.81
N ALA A 553 -13.53 -24.83 11.32
CA ALA A 553 -13.00 -25.68 12.37
C ALA A 553 -12.05 -24.92 13.30
N GLU A 554 -11.85 -25.44 14.49
CA GLU A 554 -10.74 -25.03 15.34
C GLU A 554 -9.72 -26.14 15.38
N VAL A 555 -8.48 -25.78 15.04
CA VAL A 555 -7.41 -26.73 14.80
C VAL A 555 -6.16 -26.28 15.55
N VAL A 556 -5.50 -27.24 16.19
CA VAL A 556 -4.20 -27.07 16.82
C VAL A 556 -3.12 -27.42 15.79
N PHE A 557 -2.24 -26.46 15.53
CA PHE A 557 -1.14 -26.57 14.59
C PHE A 557 0.20 -26.54 15.33
N GLU A 558 1.12 -27.38 14.86
CA GLU A 558 2.52 -27.41 15.29
C GLU A 558 3.42 -27.02 14.11
N PRO A 559 4.07 -25.85 14.15
CA PRO A 559 5.00 -25.44 13.10
C PRO A 559 6.28 -26.28 13.15
N THR A 560 6.73 -26.80 12.00
CA THR A 560 7.95 -27.62 11.90
C THR A 560 9.22 -26.78 11.88
N GLN A 561 9.11 -25.51 11.47
CA GLN A 561 10.16 -24.50 11.58
C GLN A 561 9.70 -23.44 12.57
N PRO A 562 10.63 -22.78 13.28
CA PRO A 562 10.26 -21.72 14.21
C PRO A 562 9.40 -20.66 13.51
N LEU A 563 8.22 -20.39 14.07
CA LEU A 563 7.26 -19.41 13.57
C LEU A 563 6.80 -18.55 14.74
N VAL A 564 6.53 -17.28 14.45
CA VAL A 564 5.96 -16.33 15.41
C VAL A 564 4.54 -16.01 14.97
N VAL A 565 3.59 -16.32 15.85
CA VAL A 565 2.19 -15.93 15.69
C VAL A 565 1.69 -15.32 16.98
N ASP A 566 0.66 -14.49 16.89
CA ASP A 566 0.04 -13.87 18.06
C ASP A 566 -1.47 -14.03 18.01
N SER A 567 -2.12 -13.85 19.16
CA SER A 567 -3.58 -13.83 19.24
C SER A 567 -4.12 -12.58 18.57
N PHE A 568 -5.28 -12.70 17.91
CA PHE A 568 -5.94 -11.56 17.25
C PHE A 568 -6.23 -10.39 18.18
N LYS A 569 -6.45 -10.65 19.47
CA LYS A 569 -6.71 -9.59 20.46
C LYS A 569 -5.47 -8.73 20.68
N ASN A 570 -4.29 -9.35 20.71
CA ASN A 570 -3.03 -8.67 20.94
C ASN A 570 -2.53 -7.99 19.66
N CYS A 571 -2.39 -8.75 18.58
CA CYS A 571 -1.95 -8.26 17.29
C CYS A 571 -2.78 -8.87 16.16
N GLU A 572 -3.62 -8.05 15.50
CA GLU A 572 -4.46 -8.49 14.40
C GLU A 572 -3.61 -8.99 13.22
N GLY A 573 -2.53 -8.28 12.88
CA GLY A 573 -1.63 -8.61 11.76
C GLY A 573 -0.92 -9.95 11.89
N LEU A 574 -0.43 -10.30 13.09
CA LEU A 574 0.28 -11.56 13.35
C LEU A 574 -0.65 -12.76 13.63
N SER A 575 -1.96 -12.55 13.67
CA SER A 575 -2.93 -13.60 13.96
C SER A 575 -3.55 -14.23 12.70
N ARG A 576 -3.45 -13.55 11.55
CA ARG A 576 -4.07 -14.03 10.31
C ARG A 576 -3.10 -14.95 9.60
N ILE A 577 -3.55 -16.18 9.32
CA ILE A 577 -2.72 -17.23 8.72
C ILE A 577 -3.38 -17.79 7.46
N ALA A 578 -2.58 -17.94 6.40
CA ALA A 578 -2.98 -18.59 5.17
C ALA A 578 -2.21 -19.89 4.98
N PHE A 579 -2.92 -21.01 4.84
CA PHE A 579 -2.32 -22.31 4.55
C PHE A 579 -2.42 -22.61 3.07
N LEU A 580 -1.28 -22.89 2.46
CA LEU A 580 -1.17 -23.26 1.06
C LEU A 580 -0.63 -24.69 0.95
N ASP A 581 -1.16 -25.41 -0.04
CA ASP A 581 -0.63 -26.68 -0.51
C ASP A 581 -0.25 -26.50 -1.99
N GLY A 582 1.06 -26.59 -2.27
CA GLY A 582 1.62 -26.08 -3.52
C GLY A 582 1.28 -24.60 -3.73
N ASN A 583 0.56 -24.30 -4.82
CA ASN A 583 0.11 -22.95 -5.16
C ASN A 583 -1.36 -22.68 -4.78
N THR A 584 -2.05 -23.65 -4.16
CA THR A 584 -3.48 -23.54 -3.85
C THR A 584 -3.65 -23.20 -2.38
N ALA A 585 -4.42 -22.15 -2.09
CA ALA A 585 -4.86 -21.88 -0.72
C ALA A 585 -5.85 -22.96 -0.28
N VAL A 586 -5.50 -23.72 0.76
CA VAL A 586 -6.30 -24.86 1.25
C VAL A 586 -7.09 -24.50 2.50
N MET A 587 -6.53 -23.66 3.36
CA MET A 587 -7.18 -23.20 4.58
C MET A 587 -6.77 -21.77 4.88
N LEU A 588 -7.66 -21.00 5.47
CA LEU A 588 -7.38 -19.66 5.97
C LEU A 588 -7.89 -19.59 7.39
N GLY A 589 -7.16 -18.91 8.27
CA GLY A 589 -7.52 -18.90 9.67
C GLY A 589 -7.06 -17.69 10.42
N LYS A 590 -7.55 -17.66 11.65
CA LYS A 590 -7.23 -16.67 12.66
C LYS A 590 -6.76 -17.39 13.90
N VAL A 591 -5.59 -17.03 14.38
CA VAL A 591 -4.99 -17.55 15.60
C VAL A 591 -5.78 -17.03 16.80
N CYS A 592 -6.34 -17.97 17.56
CA CYS A 592 -7.09 -17.71 18.77
C CYS A 592 -6.17 -17.69 19.99
N ALA A 593 -5.25 -18.65 20.04
CA ALA A 593 -4.30 -18.82 21.14
C ALA A 593 -2.96 -19.37 20.60
N ALA A 594 -1.86 -18.97 21.24
CA ALA A 594 -0.53 -19.46 20.93
C ALA A 594 0.15 -19.92 22.23
N VAL A 595 0.80 -21.09 22.18
CA VAL A 595 1.59 -21.62 23.29
C VAL A 595 3.06 -21.37 22.98
N ALA A 596 3.75 -20.67 23.86
CA ALA A 596 5.16 -20.37 23.69
C ALA A 596 6.02 -21.64 23.83
N VAL A 597 7.16 -21.68 23.13
CA VAL A 597 8.21 -22.67 23.40
C VAL A 597 8.70 -22.45 24.83
N GLU A 598 8.54 -23.46 25.70
CA GLU A 598 9.11 -23.41 27.05
C GLU A 598 10.63 -23.26 26.95
N LYS A 599 11.20 -22.37 27.78
CA LYS A 599 12.66 -22.33 27.95
C LYS A 599 13.06 -23.69 28.53
N GLY A 600 13.60 -24.57 27.68
CA GLY A 600 14.21 -25.80 28.15
C GLY A 600 15.24 -25.44 29.21
N GLY A 601 14.99 -25.87 30.45
CA GLY A 601 16.00 -25.86 31.50
C GLY A 601 17.09 -26.83 31.08
N GLY A 602 18.18 -26.27 30.59
CA GLY A 602 19.49 -26.93 30.51
C GLY A 602 20.32 -26.48 31.69
#